data_AF-A0A1C7MXT7-F1
#
_entry.id   AF-A0A1C7MXT7-F1
#
_cell.length_a   1.000
_cell.length_b   1.000
_cell.length_c   1.000
_cell.angle_alpha   90.00
_cell.angle_beta   90.00
_cell.angle_gamma   90.00
#
_symmetry.space_group_name_H-M   'P 1'
#
loop_
_entity.id
_entity.type
_entity.pdbx_description
1 polymer ?
#
loop_
_entity_poly.entity_id
_entity_poly.type
_entity_poly.pdbx_seq_one_letter_code
_entity_poly.pdbx_strand_id
1 'polypeptide(L)'
;TLATDITHKFHATTLELRSRPPGFGIRTNHYVHEICRCIGLQDISAKVRGSTTPMNVIKATFEALSHQKQPEDIAKMRGKKLADVQHVYFGGQ
;
A
#
# COMPACT_ATOMS: atom_id res chain seq x y z
N THR A 1 -2.66 -6.83 -3.45
CA THR A 1 -1.48 -5.94 -3.47
C THR A 1 -1.93 -4.49 -3.44
N LEU A 2 -1.04 -3.54 -3.12
CA LEU A 2 -1.38 -2.11 -3.20
C LEU A 2 -1.49 -1.66 -4.66
N ALA A 3 -2.36 -0.68 -4.94
CA ALA A 3 -2.53 -0.15 -6.29
C ALA A 3 -1.40 0.81 -6.69
N THR A 4 -0.89 1.58 -5.74
CA THR A 4 0.23 2.51 -5.91
C THR A 4 1.09 2.51 -4.66
N ASP A 5 2.33 2.97 -4.79
CA ASP A 5 3.18 3.23 -3.64
C ASP A 5 2.61 4.40 -2.81
N ILE A 6 2.65 4.26 -1.49
CA ILE A 6 2.08 5.23 -0.55
C ILE A 6 3.18 5.68 0.39
N THR A 7 3.39 6.98 0.47
CA THR A 7 4.24 7.60 1.49
C THR A 7 3.37 8.47 2.38
N HIS A 8 3.26 8.10 3.65
CA HIS A 8 2.45 8.83 4.61
C HIS A 8 3.29 9.25 5.82
N LYS A 9 3.03 10.45 6.34
CA LYS A 9 3.71 10.97 7.52
C LYS A 9 2.70 11.20 8.62
N PHE A 10 2.89 10.53 9.75
CA PHE A 10 2.11 10.69 10.96
C PHE A 10 3.03 11.17 12.10
N HIS A 11 2.86 12.42 12.51
CA HIS A 11 3.77 13.10 13.43
C HIS A 11 5.25 12.99 13.00
N ALA A 12 6.10 12.40 13.84
CA ALA A 12 7.53 12.16 13.58
C ALA A 12 7.81 10.80 12.89
N THR A 13 6.76 10.07 12.50
CA THR A 13 6.84 8.74 11.87
C THR A 13 6.52 8.88 10.39
N THR A 14 7.43 8.45 9.51
CA THR A 14 7.19 8.39 8.07
C THR A 14 7.09 6.93 7.65
N LEU A 15 5.97 6.55 7.05
CA LEU A 15 5.66 5.20 6.60
C LEU A 15 5.70 5.18 5.06
N GLU A 16 6.61 4.38 4.51
CA GLU A 16 6.70 4.12 3.07
C GLU A 16 6.17 2.71 2.79
N LEU A 17 5.01 2.60 2.16
CA LEU A 17 4.43 1.35 1.67
C LEU A 17 4.65 1.25 0.16
N ARG A 18 5.14 0.10 -0.29
CA ARG A 18 5.41 -0.17 -1.70
C ARG A 18 4.67 -1.41 -2.16
N SER A 19 4.05 -1.31 -3.32
CA SER A 19 3.45 -2.46 -3.98
C SER A 19 4.54 -3.38 -4.53
N ARG A 20 4.27 -4.68 -4.54
CA ARG A 20 5.20 -5.70 -4.97
C ARG A 20 4.48 -6.73 -5.85
N PRO A 21 5.21 -7.36 -6.79
CA PRO A 21 4.65 -8.39 -7.64
C PRO A 21 4.17 -9.60 -6.80
N PRO A 22 3.26 -10.42 -7.36
CA PRO A 22 2.74 -11.60 -6.68
C PRO A 22 3.87 -12.58 -6.31
N GLY A 23 3.78 -13.17 -5.11
CA GLY A 23 4.77 -14.12 -4.60
C GLY A 23 5.95 -13.50 -3.85
N PHE A 24 5.93 -12.18 -3.60
CA PHE A 24 6.93 -11.49 -2.79
C PHE A 24 6.73 -11.71 -1.28
N GLY A 25 5.48 -11.84 -0.85
CA GLY A 25 5.05 -11.96 0.55
C GLY A 25 5.01 -10.62 1.29
N ILE A 26 4.70 -10.67 2.59
CA ILE A 26 4.63 -9.50 3.47
C ILE A 26 6.01 -9.26 4.10
N ARG A 27 6.77 -8.27 3.61
CA ARG A 27 8.11 -7.92 4.13
C ARG A 27 8.11 -6.54 4.75
N THR A 28 7.68 -6.47 5.99
CA THR A 28 7.37 -5.21 6.70
C THR A 28 7.81 -5.25 8.17
N ASN A 29 7.62 -4.13 8.89
CA ASN A 29 7.70 -4.10 10.35
C ASN A 29 6.61 -5.02 10.94
N HIS A 30 6.87 -5.70 12.06
CA HIS A 30 5.96 -6.67 12.67
C HIS A 30 4.55 -6.13 12.95
N TYR A 31 4.41 -4.85 13.35
CA TYR A 31 3.07 -4.25 13.53
C TYR A 31 2.31 -4.12 12.20
N VAL A 32 3.02 -3.66 11.16
CA VAL A 32 2.46 -3.51 9.81
C VAL A 32 2.15 -4.88 9.22
N HIS A 33 2.98 -5.89 9.52
CA HIS A 33 2.80 -7.26 9.07
C HIS A 33 1.46 -7.83 9.52
N GLU A 34 1.15 -7.75 10.81
CA GLU A 34 -0.12 -8.26 11.35
C GLU A 34 -1.33 -7.50 10.79
N ILE A 35 -1.23 -6.17 10.66
CA ILE A 35 -2.30 -5.37 10.07
C ILE A 35 -2.54 -5.77 8.61
N CYS A 36 -1.48 -5.87 7.80
CA CYS A 36 -1.58 -6.29 6.40
C CYS A 36 -2.15 -7.71 6.26
N ARG A 37 -1.75 -8.63 7.15
CA ARG A 37 -2.25 -10.00 7.18
C ARG A 37 -3.75 -10.05 7.48
N CYS A 38 -4.23 -9.26 8.46
CA CYS A 38 -5.64 -9.17 8.80
C CYS A 38 -6.50 -8.59 7.67
N ILE A 39 -5.96 -7.65 6.89
CA ILE A 39 -6.64 -7.02 5.76
C ILE A 39 -6.65 -7.93 4.51
N GLY A 40 -5.80 -8.98 4.49
CA GLY A 40 -5.67 -9.88 3.34
C GLY A 40 -4.67 -9.40 2.28
N LEU A 41 -3.78 -8.46 2.63
CA LEU A 41 -2.68 -8.05 1.75
C LEU A 41 -1.59 -9.12 1.76
N GLN A 42 -1.34 -9.72 0.59
CA GLN A 42 -0.38 -10.82 0.44
C GLN A 42 1.04 -10.34 0.13
N ASP A 43 1.19 -9.37 -0.78
CA ASP A 43 2.51 -8.87 -1.20
C ASP A 43 2.65 -7.38 -0.96
N ILE A 44 3.57 -7.02 -0.07
CA ILE A 44 3.85 -5.63 0.29
C ILE A 44 5.24 -5.50 0.89
N SER A 45 5.89 -4.37 0.61
CA SER A 45 7.12 -3.96 1.31
C SER A 45 6.86 -2.65 2.05
N ALA A 46 7.30 -2.56 3.31
CA ALA A 46 7.10 -1.37 4.13
C ALA A 46 8.39 -0.97 4.81
N LYS A 47 8.67 0.33 4.85
CA LYS A 47 9.76 0.91 5.63
C LYS A 47 9.24 2.04 6.50
N VAL A 48 9.52 1.94 7.79
CA VAL A 48 9.30 3.03 8.75
C VAL A 48 10.59 3.83 8.86
N ARG A 49 10.49 5.16 8.75
CA ARG A 49 11.57 6.12 8.97
C ARG A 49 11.18 7.11 10.07
N GLY A 50 12.17 7.62 10.80
CA GLY A 50 11.95 8.55 11.90
C GLY A 50 11.60 7.81 13.19
N SER A 51 10.54 8.26 13.88
CA SER A 51 10.05 7.62 15.10
C SER A 51 9.47 6.24 14.79
N THR A 52 9.80 5.25 15.63
CA THR A 52 9.35 3.85 15.49
C THR A 52 8.45 3.43 16.66
N THR A 53 7.81 4.39 17.33
CA THR A 53 6.91 4.08 18.44
C THR A 53 5.70 3.26 17.97
N PRO A 54 5.35 2.15 18.66
CA PRO A 54 4.31 1.23 18.19
C PRO A 54 2.98 1.90 17.86
N MET A 55 2.50 2.77 18.75
CA MET A 55 1.23 3.48 18.59
C MET A 55 1.21 4.36 17.33
N ASN A 56 2.31 5.06 17.05
CA ASN A 56 2.38 5.94 15.89
C ASN A 56 2.51 5.15 14.60
N VAL A 57 3.30 4.06 14.59
CA VAL A 57 3.39 3.17 13.43
C VAL A 57 2.02 2.62 13.08
N ILE A 58 1.29 2.07 14.05
CA ILE A 58 -0.05 1.51 13.86
C ILE A 58 -1.01 2.55 13.29
N LYS A 59 -1.10 3.73 13.91
CA LYS A 59 -1.94 4.85 13.44
C LYS A 59 -1.55 5.31 12.03
N ALA A 60 -0.25 5.44 11.76
CA ALA A 60 0.26 5.80 10.43
C ALA A 60 -0.15 4.77 9.37
N THR A 61 -0.13 3.47 9.69
CA THR A 61 -0.59 2.42 8.77
C THR A 61 -2.06 2.55 8.43
N PHE A 62 -2.92 2.71 9.44
CA PHE A 62 -4.37 2.85 9.19
C PHE A 62 -4.67 4.08 8.36
N GLU A 63 -4.07 5.22 8.70
CA GLU A 63 -4.26 6.44 7.94
C GLU A 63 -3.71 6.33 6.51
N ALA A 64 -2.54 5.71 6.32
CA ALA A 64 -1.96 5.49 4.99
C ALA A 64 -2.87 4.61 4.10
N LEU A 65 -3.47 3.57 4.66
CA LEU A 65 -4.37 2.68 3.94
C LEU A 65 -5.71 3.37 3.63
N SER A 66 -6.24 4.18 4.55
CA SER A 66 -7.46 4.95 4.31
C SER A 66 -7.31 6.04 3.24
N HIS A 67 -6.11 6.60 3.08
CA HIS A 67 -5.83 7.63 2.06
C HIS A 67 -5.45 7.06 0.69
N GLN A 68 -5.50 5.74 0.52
CA GLN A 68 -5.17 5.11 -0.75
C GLN A 68 -6.19 5.50 -1.83
N LYS A 69 -5.70 6.15 -2.90
CA LYS A 69 -6.51 6.47 -4.06
C LYS A 69 -6.62 5.27 -4.98
N GLN A 70 -7.84 4.95 -5.42
CA GLN A 70 -8.03 3.91 -6.42
C GLN A 70 -7.61 4.43 -7.80
N PRO A 71 -6.97 3.59 -8.63
CA PRO A 71 -6.53 3.97 -9.96
C PRO A 71 -7.72 4.36 -10.85
N GLU A 72 -8.88 3.75 -10.63
CA GLU A 72 -10.14 4.09 -11.31
C GLU A 72 -10.59 5.53 -11.04
N ASP A 73 -10.50 6.00 -9.80
CA ASP A 73 -10.89 7.36 -9.44
C ASP A 73 -9.93 8.38 -10.06
N ILE A 74 -8.64 8.05 -10.10
CA ILE A 74 -7.63 8.87 -10.78
C ILE A 74 -7.90 8.92 -12.29
N ALA A 75 -8.30 7.81 -12.90
CA ALA A 75 -8.62 7.72 -14.32
C ALA A 75 -9.87 8.55 -14.67
N LYS A 76 -10.92 8.47 -13.84
CA LYS A 76 -12.15 9.28 -13.95
C LYS A 76 -11.85 10.77 -13.83
N MET A 77 -11.07 11.17 -12.81
CA MET A 77 -10.64 12.57 -12.64
C MET A 77 -9.85 13.11 -13.82
N ARG A 78 -9.07 12.24 -14.48
CA ARG A 78 -8.24 12.61 -15.64
C ARG A 78 -8.97 12.45 -16.99
N GLY A 79 -10.19 11.92 -17.01
CA GLY A 79 -10.93 11.63 -18.25
C GLY A 79 -10.24 10.61 -19.16
N LYS A 80 -9.39 9.74 -18.62
CA LYS A 80 -8.65 8.72 -19.39
C LYS A 80 -9.14 7.32 -19.05
N LYS A 81 -9.10 6.41 -20.03
CA LYS A 81 -9.36 4.99 -19.78
C LYS A 81 -8.19 4.38 -19.01
N LEU A 82 -8.48 3.63 -17.95
CA LEU A 82 -7.50 2.82 -17.24
C LEU A 82 -7.22 1.56 -18.08
N ALA A 83 -5.95 1.30 -18.37
CA ALA A 83 -5.51 0.03 -18.93
C ALA A 83 -4.48 -0.57 -17.98
N ASP A 84 -4.84 -1.65 -17.31
CA ASP A 84 -3.89 -2.44 -16.53
C ASP A 84 -3.13 -3.37 -17.49
N VAL A 85 -1.84 -3.08 -17.67
CA VAL A 85 -0.98 -3.80 -18.62
C VAL A 85 -0.89 -5.28 -18.26
N GLN A 86 -0.84 -5.65 -16.98
CA GLN A 86 -0.76 -7.06 -16.58
C GLN A 86 -2.04 -7.81 -16.93
N HIS A 87 -3.19 -7.21 -16.62
CA HIS A 87 -4.49 -7.80 -16.92
C HIS A 87 -4.72 -7.97 -18.43
N VAL A 88 -4.35 -6.96 -19.23
CA VAL A 88 -4.49 -7.00 -20.70
C VAL A 88 -3.56 -8.03 -21.34
N TYR A 89 -2.33 -8.19 -20.82
CA TYR A 89 -1.37 -9.15 -21.38
C TYR A 89 -1.73 -10.62 -21.13
N PHE A 90 -2.26 -10.94 -19.94
CA PHE A 90 -2.54 -12.33 -19.56
C PHE A 90 -3.97 -12.79 -19.87
N GLY A 91 -4.79 -11.96 -20.51
CA GLY A 91 -6.08 -12.39 -21.05
C GLY A 91 -7.14 -12.75 -19.99
N GLY A 92 -7.13 -12.06 -18.85
CA GLY A 92 -8.23 -12.08 -17.87
C GLY A 92 -8.33 -13.34 -17.01
N GLN A 93 -7.87 -13.22 -15.77
CA GLN A 93 -8.63 -13.65 -14.58
C GLN A 93 -8.68 -12.47 -13.61
#